data_AF-A0A3A8KRH6-F1
#
_entry.id   AF-A0A3A8KRH6-F1
#
_cell.length_a   1.000
_cell.length_b   1.000
_cell.length_c   1.000
_cell.angle_alpha   90.00
_cell.angle_beta   90.00
_cell.angle_gamma   90.00
#
_symmetry.space_group_name_H-M   'P 1'
#
loop_
_entity.id
_entity.type
_entity.pdbx_description
1 polymer ?
#
loop_
_entity_poly.entity_id
_entity_poly.type
_entity_poly.pdbx_seq_one_letter_code
_entity_poly.pdbx_strand_id
1 'polypeptide(L)'
;MNGLTRMGRLSSVFIGLALCGLMQGCSLFGYYKYERPERIPPEVGDRIRDPSPKTFVATTEMDGPTLAALRVALADYMPPGAKASGNYEPLVRCFSRRDVMDVEINKVNDDLYLVSFSANLERCGMPPHTLVMDAGATYLIDGQGRILDIR
;
A
#
# COMPACT_ATOMS: atom_id res chain seq x y z
N MET A 1 -6.38 67.78 -1.88
CA MET A 1 -6.94 66.61 -1.19
C MET A 1 -6.83 65.38 -2.11
N ASN A 2 -5.68 64.68 -2.12
CA ASN A 2 -5.41 63.52 -3.01
C ASN A 2 -4.95 62.30 -2.20
N GLY A 3 -5.69 61.94 -1.13
CA GLY A 3 -5.29 60.88 -0.19
C GLY A 3 -6.05 59.56 -0.31
N LEU A 4 -7.21 59.51 -0.97
CA LEU A 4 -8.15 58.40 -0.76
C LEU A 4 -8.10 57.26 -1.80
N THR A 5 -7.39 57.40 -2.92
CA THR A 5 -7.38 56.37 -3.99
C THR A 5 -6.17 55.43 -3.96
N ARG A 6 -5.16 55.68 -3.12
CA ARG A 6 -3.96 54.83 -3.04
C ARG A 6 -4.11 53.63 -2.09
N MET A 7 -5.08 53.68 -1.17
CA MET A 7 -5.27 52.66 -0.12
C MET A 7 -6.03 51.41 -0.61
N GLY A 8 -6.96 51.55 -1.57
CA GLY A 8 -7.75 50.42 -2.08
C GLY A 8 -6.98 49.41 -2.95
N ARG A 9 -5.94 49.87 -3.67
CA ARG A 9 -5.08 48.98 -4.48
C ARG A 9 -4.12 48.15 -3.62
N LEU A 10 -3.66 48.68 -2.49
CA LEU A 10 -2.82 47.94 -1.55
C LEU A 10 -3.62 46.84 -0.85
N SER A 11 -4.83 47.13 -0.38
CA SER A 11 -5.69 46.12 0.28
C SER A 11 -6.02 44.93 -0.62
N SER A 12 -6.21 45.14 -1.93
CA SER A 12 -6.52 44.05 -2.87
C SER A 12 -5.32 43.13 -3.10
N VAL A 13 -4.09 43.67 -3.10
CA VAL A 13 -2.85 42.88 -3.20
C VAL A 13 -2.61 42.07 -1.92
N PHE A 14 -2.86 42.65 -0.75
CA PHE A 14 -2.73 41.95 0.53
C PHE A 14 -3.73 40.81 0.69
N ILE A 15 -4.97 40.97 0.22
CA ILE A 15 -5.99 39.91 0.24
C ILE A 15 -5.63 38.77 -0.73
N GLY A 16 -5.13 39.09 -1.93
CA GLY A 16 -4.67 38.07 -2.88
C GLY A 16 -3.48 37.27 -2.37
N LEU A 17 -2.51 37.91 -1.72
CA LEU A 17 -1.35 37.24 -1.12
C LEU A 17 -1.76 36.34 0.07
N ALA A 18 -2.74 36.80 0.87
CA ALA A 18 -3.27 36.03 2.00
C ALA A 18 -4.06 34.78 1.53
N LEU A 19 -4.83 34.88 0.45
CA LEU A 19 -5.52 33.72 -0.12
C LEU A 19 -4.54 32.69 -0.71
N CYS A 20 -3.46 33.13 -1.37
CA CYS A 20 -2.43 32.22 -1.89
C CYS A 20 -1.64 31.50 -0.78
N GLY A 21 -1.49 32.11 0.40
CA GLY A 21 -0.87 31.46 1.56
C GLY A 21 -1.77 30.39 2.22
N LEU A 22 -3.09 30.55 2.14
CA LEU A 22 -4.06 29.62 2.73
C LEU A 22 -4.41 28.44 1.82
N MET A 23 -4.06 28.50 0.53
CA MET A 23 -4.20 27.37 -0.41
C MET A 23 -3.04 26.36 -0.33
N GLN A 24 -2.08 26.55 0.58
CA GLN A 24 -1.14 25.49 0.93
C GLN A 24 -1.88 24.44 1.75
N GLY A 25 -2.55 23.53 1.05
CA GLY A 25 -3.14 22.32 1.61
C GLY A 25 -2.14 21.60 2.50
N CYS A 26 -2.66 20.82 3.45
CA CYS A 26 -1.96 20.15 4.55
C CYS A 26 -0.91 19.09 4.12
N SER A 27 -0.02 19.39 3.18
CA SER A 27 1.07 18.52 2.75
C SER A 27 2.42 19.22 2.60
N LEU A 28 2.53 20.54 2.86
CA LEU A 28 3.76 21.30 2.58
C LEU A 28 5.01 20.78 3.32
N PHE A 29 4.83 20.07 4.44
CA PHE A 29 5.95 19.51 5.21
C PHE A 29 6.11 17.99 5.08
N GLY A 30 5.30 17.31 4.26
CA GLY A 30 5.48 15.89 3.93
C GLY A 30 5.64 14.94 5.14
N TYR A 31 5.19 15.34 6.33
CA TYR A 31 5.43 14.57 7.55
C TYR A 31 4.49 13.38 7.58
N TYR A 32 4.87 12.31 6.89
CA TYR A 32 4.30 10.99 7.08
C TYR A 32 4.95 10.38 8.31
N LYS A 33 4.19 10.32 9.42
CA LYS A 33 4.63 9.59 10.61
C LYS A 33 4.60 8.10 10.29
N TYR A 34 5.75 7.55 9.92
CA TYR A 34 5.90 6.10 9.74
C TYR A 34 5.71 5.42 11.10
N GLU A 35 4.59 4.74 11.28
CA GLU A 35 4.36 3.86 12.41
C GLU A 35 5.15 2.57 12.20
N ARG A 36 6.11 2.30 13.10
CA ARG A 36 6.82 1.02 13.07
C ARG A 36 5.83 -0.09 13.41
N PRO A 37 5.91 -1.25 12.74
CA PRO A 37 5.17 -2.42 13.16
C PRO A 37 5.44 -2.74 14.62
N GLU A 38 4.42 -3.28 15.29
CA GLU A 38 4.54 -3.81 16.64
C GLU A 38 5.67 -4.85 16.69
N ARG A 39 6.51 -4.77 17.72
CA ARG A 39 7.57 -5.74 17.97
C ARG A 39 7.15 -6.61 19.14
N ILE A 40 7.18 -7.93 18.95
CA ILE A 40 6.95 -8.88 20.03
C ILE A 40 8.05 -8.76 21.12
N PRO A 41 7.76 -9.15 22.38
CA PRO A 41 8.74 -9.15 23.45
C PRO A 41 9.99 -9.99 23.12
N PRO A 42 11.19 -9.57 23.56
CA PRO A 42 12.45 -10.22 23.20
C PRO A 42 12.52 -11.68 23.66
N GLU A 43 11.89 -12.03 24.79
CA GLU A 43 11.88 -13.39 25.35
C GLU A 43 11.20 -14.41 24.41
N VAL A 44 10.29 -13.94 23.54
CA VAL A 44 9.67 -14.76 22.50
C VAL A 44 10.58 -14.87 21.28
N GLY A 45 11.19 -13.75 20.86
CA GLY A 45 12.07 -13.71 19.69
C GLY A 45 13.37 -14.50 19.88
N ASP A 46 13.93 -14.50 21.09
CA ASP A 46 15.19 -15.18 21.39
C ASP A 46 15.06 -16.70 21.31
N ARG A 47 13.87 -17.26 21.58
CA ARG A 47 13.59 -18.71 21.43
C ARG A 47 13.58 -19.18 19.97
N ILE A 48 13.40 -18.26 19.01
CA ILE A 48 13.33 -18.57 17.57
C ILE A 48 14.71 -18.39 16.90
N ARG A 49 15.58 -17.55 17.49
CA ARG A 49 16.91 -17.22 16.94
C ARG A 49 17.93 -18.34 17.02
N ASP A 50 17.68 -19.39 17.81
CA ASP A 50 18.52 -20.59 17.87
C ASP A 50 18.02 -21.60 16.82
N PRO A 51 18.68 -21.71 15.65
CA PRO A 51 18.15 -22.38 14.48
C PRO A 51 18.31 -23.89 14.61
N SER A 52 17.50 -24.52 15.47
CA SER A 52 17.26 -25.95 15.32
C SER A 52 16.38 -26.17 14.09
N PRO A 53 16.71 -27.09 13.16
CA PRO A 53 15.89 -27.39 11.98
C PRO A 53 14.45 -27.87 12.29
N LYS A 54 14.09 -28.01 13.57
CA LYS A 54 12.75 -28.34 14.06
C LYS A 54 11.87 -27.12 14.38
N THR A 55 12.42 -25.91 14.35
CA THR A 55 11.68 -24.68 14.72
C THR A 55 10.76 -24.18 13.59
N PHE A 56 11.10 -24.46 12.33
CA PHE A 56 10.38 -23.95 11.17
C PHE A 56 9.45 -25.01 10.58
N VAL A 57 8.18 -24.65 10.40
CA VAL A 57 7.19 -25.50 9.71
C VAL A 57 7.43 -25.49 8.19
N ALA A 58 7.81 -24.34 7.64
CA ALA A 58 8.17 -24.14 6.24
C ALA A 58 9.10 -22.93 6.10
N THR A 59 9.94 -22.94 5.06
CA THR A 59 10.81 -21.81 4.69
C THR A 59 10.55 -21.46 3.24
N THR A 60 10.27 -20.18 2.98
CA THR A 60 10.17 -19.61 1.63
C THR A 60 11.30 -18.61 1.44
N GLU A 61 12.17 -18.85 0.47
CA GLU A 61 13.28 -17.97 0.13
C GLU A 61 12.91 -17.11 -1.08
N MET A 62 13.24 -15.82 -1.03
CA MET A 62 13.08 -14.88 -2.14
C MET A 62 14.43 -14.19 -2.39
N ASP A 63 14.88 -14.19 -3.64
CA ASP A 63 16.02 -13.38 -4.03
C ASP A 63 15.67 -11.87 -3.98
N GLY A 64 16.70 -11.02 -3.95
CA GLY A 64 16.51 -9.57 -3.87
C GLY A 64 15.60 -8.99 -4.97
N PRO A 65 15.81 -9.35 -6.25
CA PRO A 65 14.92 -8.96 -7.35
C PRO A 65 13.47 -9.41 -7.17
N THR A 66 13.22 -10.66 -6.74
CA THR A 66 11.88 -11.19 -6.45
C THR A 66 11.19 -10.37 -5.36
N LEU A 67 11.92 -10.03 -4.28
CA LEU A 67 11.42 -9.16 -3.22
C LEU A 67 11.11 -7.74 -3.74
N ALA A 68 11.93 -7.20 -4.64
CA ALA A 68 11.71 -5.90 -5.24
C ALA A 68 10.43 -5.89 -6.10
N ALA A 69 10.22 -6.93 -6.92
CA ALA A 69 9.02 -7.09 -7.71
C ALA A 69 7.76 -7.19 -6.82
N LEU A 70 7.80 -8.02 -5.78
CA LEU A 70 6.70 -8.12 -4.81
C LEU A 70 6.38 -6.76 -4.17
N ARG A 71 7.41 -6.02 -3.77
CA ARG A 71 7.24 -4.70 -3.14
C ARG A 71 6.51 -3.72 -4.06
N VAL A 72 6.86 -3.71 -5.34
CA VAL A 72 6.24 -2.84 -6.35
C VAL A 72 4.78 -3.24 -6.55
N ALA A 73 4.50 -4.53 -6.76
CA ALA A 73 3.14 -5.04 -6.93
C ALA A 73 2.27 -4.72 -5.70
N LEU A 74 2.81 -4.93 -4.49
CA LEU A 74 2.09 -4.71 -3.24
C LEU A 74 1.78 -3.22 -3.00
N ALA A 75 2.71 -2.34 -3.37
CA ALA A 75 2.52 -0.90 -3.21
C ALA A 75 1.42 -0.35 -4.13
N ASP A 76 1.28 -0.93 -5.32
CA ASP A 76 0.21 -0.60 -6.25
C ASP A 76 -1.14 -1.23 -5.84
N TYR A 77 -1.15 -2.54 -5.60
CA TYR A 77 -2.37 -3.30 -5.29
C TYR A 77 -3.02 -2.88 -3.96
N MET A 78 -2.20 -2.62 -2.93
CA MET A 78 -2.66 -2.22 -1.61
C MET A 78 -1.83 -1.04 -1.08
N PRO A 79 -2.08 0.18 -1.57
CA PRO A 79 -1.31 1.35 -1.18
C PRO A 79 -1.46 1.62 0.33
N PRO A 80 -0.41 2.14 1.00
CA PRO A 80 -0.51 2.54 2.40
C PRO A 80 -1.64 3.55 2.62
N GLY A 81 -2.54 3.28 3.56
CA GLY A 81 -3.67 4.15 3.90
C GLY A 81 -4.84 4.11 2.91
N ALA A 82 -4.73 3.39 1.80
CA ALA A 82 -5.87 3.16 0.92
C ALA A 82 -6.93 2.31 1.62
N LYS A 83 -8.20 2.65 1.42
CA LYS A 83 -9.35 1.90 1.93
C LYS A 83 -10.05 1.20 0.78
N ALA A 84 -10.42 -0.06 0.99
CA ALA A 84 -11.33 -0.73 0.08
C ALA A 84 -12.65 0.05 0.01
N SER A 85 -13.30 0.03 -1.16
CA SER A 85 -14.59 0.66 -1.39
C SER A 85 -15.48 -0.27 -2.19
N GLY A 86 -16.80 -0.13 -2.05
CA GLY A 86 -17.77 -0.99 -2.71
C GLY A 86 -19.15 -0.91 -2.06
N ASN A 87 -20.14 -1.50 -2.71
CA ASN A 87 -21.54 -1.43 -2.27
C ASN A 87 -21.90 -2.48 -1.22
N TYR A 88 -21.02 -3.45 -0.96
CA TYR A 88 -21.28 -4.56 -0.05
C TYR A 88 -20.25 -4.59 1.09
N GLU A 89 -20.65 -4.03 2.22
CA GLU A 89 -19.83 -3.80 3.41
C GLU A 89 -19.05 -5.04 3.90
N PRO A 90 -19.61 -6.26 3.93
CA PRO A 90 -18.83 -7.44 4.34
C PRO A 90 -17.65 -7.76 3.41
N LEU A 91 -17.82 -7.59 2.09
CA LEU A 91 -16.72 -7.76 1.14
C LEU A 91 -15.72 -6.63 1.26
N VAL A 92 -16.16 -5.38 1.39
CA VAL A 92 -15.25 -4.24 1.61
C VAL A 92 -14.36 -4.48 2.81
N ARG A 93 -14.93 -4.96 3.92
CA ARG A 93 -14.18 -5.31 5.13
C ARG A 93 -13.22 -6.47 4.90
N CYS A 94 -13.64 -7.50 4.18
CA CYS A 94 -12.81 -8.63 3.82
C CYS A 94 -11.58 -8.19 3.00
N PHE A 95 -11.79 -7.45 1.90
CA PHE A 95 -10.72 -6.99 1.03
C PHE A 95 -9.83 -5.90 1.64
N SER A 96 -10.28 -5.24 2.72
CA SER A 96 -9.43 -4.29 3.46
C SER A 96 -8.33 -4.95 4.29
N ARG A 97 -8.41 -6.27 4.47
CA ARG A 97 -7.48 -7.06 5.29
C ARG A 97 -6.38 -7.66 4.41
N ARG A 98 -5.12 -7.53 4.82
CA ARG A 98 -3.98 -8.11 4.09
C ARG A 98 -3.81 -9.61 4.32
N ASP A 99 -4.22 -10.11 5.48
CA ASP A 99 -4.06 -11.52 5.87
C ASP A 99 -5.00 -12.48 5.11
N VAL A 100 -5.98 -11.94 4.40
CA VAL A 100 -6.90 -12.71 3.56
C VAL A 100 -6.41 -12.84 2.11
N MET A 101 -5.29 -12.19 1.76
CA MET A 101 -4.73 -12.23 0.42
C MET A 101 -3.65 -13.30 0.34
N ASP A 102 -3.74 -14.15 -0.67
CA ASP A 102 -2.69 -15.08 -1.05
C ASP A 102 -1.90 -14.46 -2.22
N VAL A 103 -0.58 -14.68 -2.20
CA VAL A 103 0.35 -14.12 -3.20
C VAL A 103 1.10 -15.25 -3.87
N GLU A 104 1.08 -15.27 -5.19
CA GLU A 104 1.89 -16.15 -6.01
C GLU A 104 2.91 -15.33 -6.77
N ILE A 105 4.17 -15.78 -6.79
CA ILE A 105 5.25 -15.11 -7.53
C ILE A 105 5.89 -16.12 -8.46
N ASN A 106 5.80 -15.86 -9.76
CA ASN A 106 6.44 -16.66 -10.79
C ASN A 106 7.61 -15.87 -11.39
N LYS A 107 8.83 -16.40 -11.26
CA LYS A 107 10.01 -15.87 -11.97
C LYS A 107 10.01 -16.42 -13.39
N VAL A 108 9.58 -15.61 -14.36
CA VAL A 108 9.49 -16.01 -15.77
C VAL A 108 10.89 -16.14 -16.37
N ASN A 109 11.79 -15.22 -16.02
CA ASN A 109 13.23 -15.26 -16.27
C ASN A 109 13.95 -14.33 -15.28
N ASP A 110 15.25 -14.07 -15.47
CA ASP A 110 16.06 -13.26 -14.55
C ASP A 110 15.63 -11.79 -14.43
N ASP A 111 14.88 -11.26 -15.39
CA ASP A 111 14.45 -9.86 -15.44
C ASP A 111 12.93 -9.73 -15.60
N LEU A 112 12.15 -10.79 -15.32
CA LEU A 112 10.71 -10.77 -15.50
C LEU A 112 9.97 -11.62 -14.47
N TYR A 113 9.03 -10.99 -13.78
CA TYR A 113 8.30 -11.52 -12.64
C TYR A 113 6.81 -11.35 -12.84
N LEU A 114 6.04 -12.40 -12.55
CA LEU A 114 4.60 -12.34 -12.45
C LEU A 114 4.21 -12.39 -10.97
N VAL A 115 3.49 -11.39 -10.47
CA VAL A 115 3.01 -11.34 -9.08
C VAL A 115 1.50 -11.32 -9.08
N SER A 116 0.88 -12.37 -8.56
CA SER A 116 -0.58 -12.52 -8.52
C SER A 116 -1.11 -12.40 -7.11
N PHE A 117 -2.13 -11.59 -6.91
CA PHE A 117 -2.89 -11.48 -5.67
C PHE A 117 -4.26 -12.14 -5.84
N SER A 118 -4.67 -12.92 -4.84
CA SER A 118 -6.02 -13.51 -4.81
C SER A 118 -6.60 -13.46 -3.40
N ALA A 119 -7.89 -13.11 -3.29
CA ALA A 119 -8.57 -13.08 -2.01
C ALA A 119 -9.07 -14.47 -1.61
N ASN A 120 -8.64 -14.94 -0.44
CA ASN A 120 -9.14 -16.14 0.19
C ASN A 120 -10.37 -15.82 1.06
N LEU A 121 -11.56 -15.95 0.45
CA LEU A 121 -12.83 -15.58 1.08
C LEU A 121 -13.21 -16.47 2.29
N GLU A 122 -12.63 -17.66 2.39
CA GLU A 122 -12.86 -18.55 3.55
C GLU A 122 -12.30 -17.91 4.83
N ARG A 123 -11.18 -17.19 4.74
CA ARG A 123 -10.59 -16.42 5.86
C ARG A 123 -11.46 -15.24 6.31
N CYS A 124 -12.46 -14.89 5.52
CA CYS A 124 -13.44 -13.85 5.82
C CYS A 124 -14.75 -14.40 6.41
N GLY A 125 -14.91 -15.73 6.54
CA GLY A 125 -16.17 -16.33 6.99
C GLY A 125 -17.33 -16.10 6.03
N MET A 126 -17.03 -15.88 4.75
CA MET A 126 -18.05 -15.70 3.72
C MET A 126 -18.80 -17.02 3.47
N PRO A 127 -20.06 -16.98 3.04
CA PRO A 127 -20.79 -18.18 2.65
C PRO A 127 -20.00 -18.98 1.60
N PRO A 128 -19.99 -20.32 1.70
CA PRO A 128 -19.38 -21.15 0.67
C PRO A 128 -20.02 -20.84 -0.69
N HIS A 129 -19.21 -20.86 -1.75
CA HIS A 129 -19.62 -20.50 -3.13
C HIS A 129 -19.90 -19.01 -3.37
N THR A 130 -19.48 -18.10 -2.48
CA THR A 130 -19.44 -16.67 -2.83
C THR A 130 -18.44 -16.47 -3.96
N LEU A 131 -18.93 -16.13 -5.16
CA LEU A 131 -18.09 -15.80 -6.30
C LEU A 131 -17.95 -14.29 -6.40
N VAL A 132 -16.70 -13.82 -6.36
CA VAL A 132 -16.35 -12.43 -6.60
C VAL A 132 -15.53 -12.40 -7.88
N MET A 133 -16.07 -11.72 -8.89
CA MET A 133 -15.32 -11.42 -10.11
C MET A 133 -14.25 -10.38 -9.77
N ASP A 134 -13.07 -10.51 -10.37
CA ASP A 134 -11.96 -9.55 -10.19
C ASP A 134 -11.49 -9.43 -8.73
N ALA A 135 -11.52 -10.54 -7.99
CA ALA A 135 -11.10 -10.66 -6.59
C ALA A 135 -9.57 -10.64 -6.38
N GLY A 136 -8.84 -10.01 -7.29
CA GLY A 136 -7.39 -10.09 -7.38
C GLY A 136 -6.83 -9.25 -8.52
N ALA A 137 -5.51 -9.33 -8.68
CA ALA A 137 -4.81 -8.73 -9.80
C ALA A 137 -3.48 -9.47 -10.04
N THR A 138 -3.08 -9.55 -11.29
CA THR A 138 -1.81 -10.13 -11.73
C THR A 138 -0.95 -9.06 -12.37
N TYR A 139 0.24 -8.86 -11.82
CA TYR A 139 1.22 -7.87 -12.24
C TYR A 139 2.34 -8.54 -13.02
N LEU A 140 2.71 -7.97 -14.16
CA LEU A 140 3.95 -8.28 -14.85
C LEU A 140 4.99 -7.20 -14.53
N ILE A 141 6.13 -7.59 -13.97
CA ILE A 141 7.15 -6.66 -13.46
C ILE A 141 8.52 -7.03 -14.03
N ASP A 142 9.29 -6.03 -14.48
CA ASP A 142 10.66 -6.26 -14.95
C ASP A 142 11.71 -6.27 -13.83
N GLY A 143 12.95 -6.65 -14.16
CA GLY A 143 14.09 -6.69 -13.23
C GLY A 143 14.46 -5.34 -12.62
N GLN A 144 13.96 -4.23 -13.17
CA GLN A 144 14.12 -2.88 -12.65
C GLN A 144 12.99 -2.47 -11.70
N GLY A 145 12.00 -3.35 -11.47
CA GLY A 145 10.86 -3.10 -10.61
C GLY A 145 9.82 -2.18 -11.24
N ARG A 146 9.65 -2.21 -12.57
CA ARG A 146 8.61 -1.45 -13.28
C ARG A 146 7.45 -2.36 -13.64
N ILE A 147 6.22 -1.87 -13.46
CA ILE A 147 5.02 -2.57 -13.90
C ILE A 147 4.93 -2.45 -15.43
N LEU A 148 4.93 -3.60 -16.11
CA LEU A 148 4.76 -3.72 -17.55
C LEU A 148 3.29 -3.92 -17.94
N ASP A 149 2.54 -4.64 -17.10
CA ASP A 149 1.13 -4.96 -17.34
C ASP A 149 0.39 -5.31 -16.04
N ILE A 150 -0.93 -5.14 -16.03
CA ILE A 150 -1.84 -5.49 -14.93
C ILE A 150 -3.07 -6.18 -15.52
N ARG A 151 -3.45 -7.34 -14.96
CA ARG A 151 -4.65 -8.11 -15.36
C ARG A 151 -5.51 -8.52 -14.20
#